data_AF-A0A2N6E8L1-F1
#
_entry.id   AF-A0A2N6E8L1-F1
#
_cell.length_a   1.000
_cell.length_b   1.000
_cell.length_c   1.000
_cell.angle_alpha   90.00
_cell.angle_beta   90.00
_cell.angle_gamma   90.00
#
_symmetry.space_group_name_H-M   'P 1'
#
loop_
_entity.id
_entity.type
_entity.pdbx_description
1 polymer ?
#
loop_
_entity_poly.entity_id
_entity_poly.type
_entity_poly.pdbx_seq_one_letter_code
_entity_poly.pdbx_strand_id
1 'polypeptide(L)'
;MNLVLPLAFLACLLCAPLQGEAKIAEANLSSLGVTLQLVVPHAGGTLSVSGPQGLMQTGSFDKGESPSFSLTGQKGGMAADGQYTYEVRINPVLSDAQREQLAAGRDSGASQALIARWQEAGLIPAELAQTGYFQVVGGAVVTASELEPALSAASPDFAQATTATIAPVGTAPEFDQQILDDLIVDGSACIGQDCVNGESFGFDTIRLKENNLRIRFQDTSNSASFPTRDWQITANDSSNGGANKFSIDDIDGGRTPFTVEAGARTNALYVEADGDIGFGTANPVVDLHVVQGNTPTLRLEQDGSSGFTPQTWDVAGNEANFFVRDATNGSELVFRIQPGAPQDSLHIASTGKVGLGTSSPSTSLHIKGSNPVFSLEENGQDRWVFRTKYNQFRISKTGTSREFQIDADGTVWMGANGNAYFKLTPTGDLYISGKIYSNNKEVMTY
;
A
#
# COMPACT_ATOMS: atom_id res chain seq x y z
N MET A 1 -58.44 -25.24 -17.90
CA MET A 1 -58.74 -25.98 -16.66
C MET A 1 -57.86 -25.38 -15.57
N ASN A 2 -58.51 -24.88 -14.51
CA ASN A 2 -58.02 -23.90 -13.54
C ASN A 2 -56.96 -24.42 -12.54
N LEU A 3 -56.06 -23.53 -12.10
CA LEU A 3 -55.79 -23.08 -10.70
C LEU A 3 -54.40 -22.38 -10.69
N VAL A 4 -54.30 -21.05 -10.68
CA VAL A 4 -54.25 -20.10 -9.54
C VAL A 4 -53.11 -20.36 -8.53
N LEU A 5 -52.03 -19.56 -8.61
CA LEU A 5 -51.38 -18.84 -7.49
C LEU A 5 -50.22 -17.94 -8.01
N PRO A 6 -50.14 -16.65 -7.67
CA PRO A 6 -48.90 -15.87 -7.73
C PRO A 6 -48.47 -15.44 -6.31
N LEU A 7 -47.21 -15.70 -5.93
CA LEU A 7 -46.64 -15.21 -4.67
C LEU A 7 -45.14 -14.94 -4.84
N ALA A 8 -44.76 -13.66 -4.90
CA ALA A 8 -43.46 -13.13 -4.46
C ALA A 8 -43.50 -11.60 -4.62
N PHE A 9 -44.20 -10.93 -3.70
CA PHE A 9 -44.04 -9.51 -3.49
C PHE A 9 -42.83 -9.30 -2.57
N LEU A 10 -41.83 -8.61 -3.12
CA LEU A 10 -40.60 -8.18 -2.50
C LEU A 10 -40.95 -7.24 -1.33
N ALA A 11 -40.69 -7.68 -0.10
CA ALA A 11 -40.87 -6.88 1.10
C ALA A 11 -39.79 -5.78 1.16
N CYS A 12 -40.21 -4.52 0.99
CA CYS A 12 -39.47 -3.35 1.43
C CYS A 12 -39.10 -3.51 2.90
N LEU A 13 -37.82 -3.77 3.21
CA LEU A 13 -37.24 -3.43 4.50
C LEU A 13 -37.21 -1.90 4.61
N LEU A 14 -38.24 -1.35 5.23
CA LEU A 14 -38.20 -0.01 5.79
C LEU A 14 -37.17 -0.02 6.92
N CYS A 15 -36.12 0.75 6.70
CA CYS A 15 -35.12 1.16 7.67
C CYS A 15 -35.84 1.71 8.91
N ALA A 16 -35.79 0.97 10.03
CA ALA A 16 -36.21 1.50 11.31
C ALA A 16 -35.22 2.61 11.71
N PRO A 17 -35.69 3.79 12.15
CA PRO A 17 -34.80 4.80 12.69
C PRO A 17 -34.09 4.24 13.92
N LEU A 18 -32.77 4.48 14.02
CA LEU A 18 -31.99 4.26 15.24
C LEU A 18 -32.78 4.80 16.43
N GLN A 19 -33.16 3.92 17.37
CA GLN A 19 -33.71 4.33 18.65
C GLN A 19 -32.61 5.10 19.38
N GLY A 20 -32.84 6.39 19.63
CA GLY A 20 -32.02 7.18 20.54
C GLY A 20 -32.03 6.53 21.93
N GLU A 21 -30.91 6.65 22.65
CA GLU A 21 -30.74 6.16 24.02
C GLU A 21 -31.98 6.46 24.88
N ALA A 22 -32.45 5.46 25.63
CA ALA A 22 -33.66 5.55 26.42
C ALA A 22 -33.48 6.52 27.60
N LYS A 23 -33.75 7.81 27.37
CA LYS A 23 -33.58 8.90 28.35
C LYS A 23 -34.60 8.80 29.50
N ILE A 24 -34.12 8.79 30.74
CA ILE A 24 -34.92 8.77 31.99
C ILE A 24 -35.23 10.18 32.49
N ALA A 25 -34.29 11.12 32.34
CA ALA A 25 -34.40 12.48 32.86
C ALA A 25 -33.74 13.53 31.95
N GLU A 26 -34.30 14.74 31.92
CA GLU A 26 -33.67 15.92 31.33
C GLU A 26 -33.03 16.78 32.42
N ALA A 27 -31.75 17.08 32.28
CA ALA A 27 -31.05 17.94 33.23
C ALA A 27 -31.28 19.41 32.89
N ASN A 28 -31.92 20.14 33.81
CA ASN A 28 -32.05 21.58 33.78
C ASN A 28 -30.96 22.18 34.68
N LEU A 29 -30.00 22.86 34.07
CA LEU A 29 -28.85 23.45 34.75
C LEU A 29 -29.18 24.91 35.11
N SER A 30 -28.86 25.31 36.34
CA SER A 30 -28.94 26.68 36.83
C SER A 30 -27.60 27.06 37.46
N SER A 31 -27.31 28.35 37.59
CA SER A 31 -26.07 28.83 38.22
C SER A 31 -25.87 28.33 39.66
N LEU A 32 -26.93 27.85 40.33
CA LEU A 32 -26.92 27.40 41.72
C LEU A 32 -27.08 25.88 41.88
N GLY A 33 -27.17 25.12 40.80
CA GLY A 33 -27.35 23.66 40.86
C GLY A 33 -28.07 23.05 39.66
N VAL A 34 -28.34 21.76 39.76
CA VAL A 34 -28.96 20.93 38.70
C VAL A 34 -30.29 20.40 39.18
N THR A 35 -31.33 20.53 38.36
CA THR A 35 -32.63 19.89 38.58
C THR A 35 -32.93 18.92 37.45
N LEU A 36 -33.22 17.66 37.78
CA LEU A 36 -33.56 16.65 36.79
C LEU A 36 -35.09 16.56 36.65
N GLN A 37 -35.57 16.76 35.43
CA GLN A 37 -36.97 16.56 35.07
C GLN A 37 -37.14 15.13 34.56
N LEU A 38 -37.85 14.30 35.31
CA LEU A 38 -38.08 12.90 34.96
C LEU A 38 -39.11 12.80 33.82
N VAL A 39 -38.76 12.08 32.76
CA VAL A 39 -39.57 11.96 31.53
C VAL A 39 -40.23 10.58 31.37
N VAL A 40 -40.03 9.69 32.35
CA VAL A 40 -40.62 8.34 32.39
C VAL A 40 -41.47 8.14 33.66
N PRO A 41 -42.52 7.30 33.64
CA PRO A 41 -43.31 7.02 34.84
C PRO A 41 -42.49 6.39 35.97
N HIS A 42 -42.54 6.97 37.17
CA HIS A 42 -41.80 6.49 38.34
C HIS A 42 -42.64 6.53 39.62
N ALA A 43 -42.23 5.76 40.63
CA ALA A 43 -42.79 5.73 41.98
C ALA A 43 -41.89 6.44 43.01
N GLY A 44 -40.87 7.18 42.54
CA GLY A 44 -39.79 7.77 43.35
C GLY A 44 -38.44 7.20 42.93
N GLY A 45 -37.37 7.47 43.67
CA GLY A 45 -36.03 6.99 43.32
C GLY A 45 -34.92 7.60 44.17
N THR A 46 -33.69 7.48 43.70
CA THR A 46 -32.50 8.05 44.33
C THR A 46 -31.68 8.86 43.32
N LEU A 47 -31.23 10.04 43.72
CA LEU A 47 -30.20 10.81 43.03
C LEU A 47 -28.91 10.71 43.84
N SER A 48 -27.84 10.23 43.21
CA SER A 48 -26.49 10.23 43.76
C SER A 48 -25.63 11.19 42.97
N VAL A 49 -24.93 12.11 43.63
CA VAL A 49 -23.99 13.05 43.02
C VAL A 49 -22.61 12.86 43.65
N SER A 50 -21.60 12.60 42.82
CA SER A 50 -20.20 12.55 43.20
C SER A 50 -19.44 13.71 42.58
N GLY A 51 -18.53 14.32 43.34
CA GLY A 51 -17.77 15.48 42.90
C GLY A 51 -16.40 15.60 43.57
N PRO A 52 -15.70 16.73 43.33
CA PRO A 52 -14.37 16.99 43.86
C PRO A 52 -14.33 16.94 45.39
N GLN A 53 -13.14 16.76 45.94
CA GLN A 53 -12.90 16.69 47.40
C GLN A 53 -13.67 15.55 48.11
N GLY A 54 -14.02 14.50 47.36
CA GLY A 54 -14.72 13.32 47.90
C GLY A 54 -16.18 13.59 48.23
N LEU A 55 -16.80 14.63 47.66
CA LEU A 55 -18.22 14.87 47.83
C LEU A 55 -19.00 13.69 47.24
N MET A 56 -19.78 13.01 48.09
CA MET A 56 -20.76 12.02 47.68
C MET A 56 -22.06 12.33 48.44
N GLN A 57 -23.09 12.72 47.69
CA GLN A 57 -24.41 13.00 48.24
C GLN A 57 -25.44 12.11 47.57
N THR A 58 -26.21 11.39 48.37
CA THR A 58 -27.35 10.60 47.90
C THR A 58 -28.62 11.09 48.57
N GLY A 59 -29.65 11.37 47.77
CA GLY A 59 -30.98 11.76 48.25
C GLY A 59 -32.06 10.91 47.58
N SER A 60 -33.09 10.55 48.34
CA SER A 60 -34.30 9.94 47.79
C SER A 60 -35.32 11.01 47.39
N PHE A 61 -36.10 10.73 46.36
CA PHE A 61 -37.23 11.57 45.93
C PHE A 61 -38.48 10.71 45.78
N ASP A 62 -39.64 11.29 46.09
CA ASP A 62 -40.93 10.62 46.00
C ASP A 62 -41.59 10.82 44.62
N LYS A 63 -42.72 10.13 44.40
CA LYS A 63 -43.48 10.26 43.15
C LYS A 63 -43.92 11.72 42.92
N GLY A 64 -43.54 12.27 41.76
CA GLY A 64 -43.88 13.64 41.36
C GLY A 64 -42.88 14.71 41.82
N GLU A 65 -41.84 14.34 42.56
CA GLU A 65 -40.74 15.25 42.89
C GLU A 65 -39.67 15.23 41.81
N SER A 66 -39.10 16.40 41.53
CA SER A 66 -37.93 16.55 40.65
C SER A 66 -36.65 16.47 41.49
N PRO A 67 -35.82 15.44 41.32
CA PRO A 67 -34.57 15.34 42.06
C PRO A 67 -33.65 16.50 41.66
N SER A 68 -33.08 17.16 42.65
CA SER A 68 -32.18 18.30 42.44
C SER A 68 -30.96 18.23 43.33
N PHE A 69 -29.89 18.86 42.87
CA PHE A 69 -28.66 19.06 43.59
C PHE A 69 -28.35 20.55 43.64
N SER A 70 -28.15 21.10 44.84
CA SER A 70 -27.78 22.50 45.03
C SER A 70 -26.29 22.64 45.38
N LEU A 71 -25.65 23.64 44.77
CA LEU A 71 -24.29 24.05 45.09
C LEU A 71 -24.21 24.78 46.45
N THR A 72 -25.35 25.19 47.02
CA THR A 72 -25.42 25.91 48.31
C THR A 72 -26.07 25.02 49.37
N GLY A 73 -25.51 25.00 50.58
CA GLY A 73 -26.05 24.20 51.71
C GLY A 73 -25.35 22.87 51.99
N GLN A 74 -24.22 22.57 51.33
CA GLN A 74 -23.31 21.50 51.77
C GLN A 74 -22.70 21.90 53.13
N LYS A 75 -22.41 20.93 54.03
CA LYS A 75 -21.94 21.16 55.43
C LYS A 75 -20.54 21.83 55.53
N GLY A 76 -20.37 23.02 54.95
CA GLY A 76 -19.12 23.78 54.93
C GLY A 76 -19.05 24.97 53.95
N GLY A 77 -20.05 25.22 53.09
CA GLY A 77 -20.03 26.34 52.12
C GLY A 77 -20.47 25.95 50.71
N MET A 78 -20.18 26.80 49.71
CA MET A 78 -20.40 26.52 48.28
C MET A 78 -19.65 25.25 47.85
N ALA A 79 -20.25 24.48 46.95
CA ALA A 79 -19.63 23.30 46.35
C ALA A 79 -18.33 23.68 45.60
N ALA A 80 -17.30 22.84 45.70
CA ALA A 80 -15.98 23.12 45.11
C ALA A 80 -16.02 23.12 43.58
N ASP A 81 -15.16 23.92 42.96
CA ASP A 81 -15.00 23.90 41.50
C ASP A 81 -14.46 22.53 41.02
N GLY A 82 -14.92 22.10 39.84
CA GLY A 82 -14.53 20.86 39.20
C GLY A 82 -15.71 20.06 38.63
N GLN A 83 -15.42 18.83 38.19
CA GLN A 83 -16.39 17.97 37.53
C GLN A 83 -17.25 17.22 38.53
N TYR A 84 -18.57 17.26 38.33
CA TYR A 84 -19.55 16.49 39.08
C TYR A 84 -20.19 15.46 38.16
N THR A 85 -20.35 14.25 38.67
CA THR A 85 -21.11 13.17 38.03
C THR A 85 -22.35 12.89 38.86
N TYR A 86 -23.48 12.62 38.20
CA TYR A 86 -24.71 12.22 38.86
C TYR A 86 -25.22 10.89 38.30
N GLU A 87 -25.85 10.09 39.14
CA GLU A 87 -26.63 8.91 38.79
C GLU A 87 -28.04 9.11 39.35
N VAL A 88 -29.05 9.11 38.47
CA VAL A 88 -30.46 9.06 38.88
C VAL A 88 -30.97 7.66 38.66
N ARG A 89 -31.49 7.03 39.72
CA ARG A 89 -32.11 5.71 39.68
C ARG A 89 -33.58 5.84 40.05
N ILE A 90 -34.47 5.33 39.21
CA ILE A 90 -35.91 5.39 39.42
C ILE A 90 -36.46 4.05 39.91
N ASN A 91 -37.48 4.13 40.75
CA ASN A 91 -38.34 3.00 41.10
C ASN A 91 -39.48 2.93 40.09
N PRO A 92 -39.66 1.83 39.35
CA PRO A 92 -40.74 1.71 38.39
C PRO A 92 -42.11 1.64 39.08
N VAL A 93 -43.16 2.09 38.38
CA VAL A 93 -44.54 1.94 38.87
C VAL A 93 -44.98 0.49 38.66
N LEU A 94 -45.25 -0.23 39.76
CA LEU A 94 -45.67 -1.64 39.72
C LEU A 94 -47.13 -1.80 40.13
N SER A 95 -47.88 -2.61 39.37
CA SER A 95 -49.21 -3.09 39.75
C SER A 95 -49.16 -3.98 41.00
N ASP A 96 -50.30 -4.19 41.68
CA ASP A 96 -50.35 -5.02 42.89
C ASP A 96 -49.91 -6.48 42.61
N ALA A 97 -50.28 -7.02 41.44
CA ALA A 97 -49.85 -8.35 40.99
C ALA A 97 -48.32 -8.43 40.74
N GLN A 98 -47.71 -7.38 40.18
CA GLN A 98 -46.25 -7.34 39.98
C GLN A 98 -45.50 -7.15 41.31
N ARG A 99 -46.06 -6.42 42.27
CA ARG A 99 -45.47 -6.29 43.62
C ARG A 99 -45.46 -7.63 44.35
N GLU A 100 -46.53 -8.42 44.22
CA GLU A 100 -46.61 -9.77 44.80
C GLU A 100 -45.61 -10.75 44.13
N GLN A 101 -45.48 -10.69 42.80
CA GLN A 101 -44.46 -11.46 42.06
C GLN A 101 -43.02 -11.07 42.44
N LEU A 102 -42.75 -9.77 42.63
CA LEU A 102 -41.44 -9.30 43.06
C LEU A 102 -41.14 -9.70 44.51
N ALA A 103 -42.14 -9.68 45.39
CA ALA A 103 -42.01 -10.14 46.77
C ALA A 103 -41.71 -11.64 46.85
N ALA A 104 -42.46 -12.48 46.12
CA ALA A 104 -42.20 -13.91 46.02
C ALA A 104 -40.83 -14.21 45.37
N GLY A 105 -40.42 -13.40 44.39
CA GLY A 105 -39.13 -13.53 43.71
C GLY A 105 -37.91 -13.11 44.55
N ARG A 106 -38.09 -12.31 45.61
CA ARG A 106 -37.01 -11.94 46.55
C ARG A 106 -36.57 -13.13 47.40
N ASP A 107 -37.51 -14.00 47.78
CA ASP A 107 -37.22 -15.20 48.57
C ASP A 107 -36.55 -16.31 47.72
N SER A 108 -36.72 -16.26 46.39
CA SER A 108 -36.17 -17.24 45.44
C SER A 108 -35.00 -16.73 44.58
N GLY A 109 -34.53 -15.50 44.79
CA GLY A 109 -33.45 -14.88 44.01
C GLY A 109 -33.79 -14.55 42.54
N ALA A 110 -35.07 -14.63 42.15
CA ALA A 110 -35.52 -14.50 40.75
C ALA A 110 -35.89 -13.05 40.34
N SER A 111 -35.70 -12.07 41.23
CA SER A 111 -36.14 -10.69 41.03
C SER A 111 -35.58 -10.03 39.76
N GLN A 112 -34.33 -10.30 39.38
CA GLN A 112 -33.70 -9.70 38.18
C GLN A 112 -34.31 -10.21 36.88
N ALA A 113 -34.62 -11.51 36.80
CA ALA A 113 -35.23 -12.10 35.61
C ALA A 113 -36.68 -11.61 35.40
N LEU A 114 -37.40 -11.34 36.49
CA LEU A 114 -38.75 -10.73 36.42
C LEU A 114 -38.70 -9.29 35.90
N ILE A 115 -37.74 -8.49 36.37
CA ILE A 115 -37.54 -7.11 35.91
C ILE A 115 -37.19 -7.08 34.41
N ALA A 116 -36.24 -7.91 33.96
CA ALA A 116 -35.86 -8.00 32.55
C ALA A 116 -37.05 -8.37 31.65
N ARG A 117 -37.88 -9.32 32.09
CA ARG A 117 -39.09 -9.71 31.36
C ARG A 117 -40.13 -8.58 31.28
N TRP A 118 -40.26 -7.76 32.31
CA TRP A 118 -41.17 -6.60 32.28
C TRP A 118 -40.64 -5.46 31.40
N GLN A 119 -39.31 -5.30 31.30
CA GLN A 119 -38.67 -4.36 30.38
C GLN A 119 -38.88 -4.77 28.92
N GLU A 120 -38.65 -6.05 28.59
CA GLU A 120 -38.91 -6.59 27.23
C GLU A 120 -40.39 -6.48 26.82
N ALA A 121 -41.31 -6.61 27.79
CA ALA A 121 -42.74 -6.47 27.56
C ALA A 121 -43.24 -5.00 27.53
N GLY A 122 -42.35 -4.01 27.73
CA GLY A 122 -42.70 -2.59 27.77
C GLY A 122 -43.58 -2.18 28.96
N LEU A 123 -43.63 -3.00 30.02
CA LEU A 123 -44.46 -2.76 31.21
C LEU A 123 -43.79 -1.82 32.22
N ILE A 124 -42.46 -1.70 32.17
CA ILE A 124 -41.64 -0.75 32.95
C ILE A 124 -40.53 -0.18 32.05
N PRO A 125 -39.91 0.97 32.41
CA PRO A 125 -38.84 1.57 31.59
C PRO A 125 -37.66 0.62 31.33
N ALA A 126 -37.13 0.65 30.10
CA ALA A 126 -36.01 -0.18 29.66
C ALA A 126 -34.72 0.09 30.45
N GLU A 127 -34.51 1.35 30.86
CA GLU A 127 -33.47 1.73 31.80
C GLU A 127 -34.08 2.25 33.10
N LEU A 128 -33.50 1.83 34.23
CA LEU A 128 -33.91 2.27 35.57
C LEU A 128 -32.88 3.19 36.22
N ALA A 129 -31.73 3.41 35.57
CA ALA A 129 -30.70 4.34 36.02
C ALA A 129 -30.09 5.10 34.83
N GLN A 130 -29.85 6.40 34.99
CA GLN A 130 -29.20 7.25 34.01
C GLN A 130 -28.07 8.02 34.69
N THR A 131 -26.92 8.13 34.04
CA THR A 131 -25.79 8.94 34.50
C THR A 131 -25.60 10.18 33.64
N GLY A 132 -25.06 11.24 34.22
CA GLY A 132 -24.62 12.42 33.48
C GLY A 132 -23.57 13.21 34.27
N TYR A 133 -23.11 14.33 33.71
CA TYR A 133 -22.11 15.19 34.36
C TYR A 133 -22.41 16.68 34.16
N PHE A 134 -21.86 17.51 35.03
CA PHE A 134 -21.83 18.96 34.90
C PHE A 134 -20.52 19.51 35.50
N GLN A 135 -20.15 20.73 35.13
CA GLN A 135 -18.94 21.40 35.62
C GLN A 135 -19.31 22.57 36.50
N VAL A 136 -18.53 22.82 37.56
CA VAL A 136 -18.63 24.01 38.40
C VAL A 136 -17.34 24.81 38.25
N VAL A 137 -17.47 26.08 37.83
CA VAL A 137 -16.34 27.00 37.65
C VAL A 137 -16.71 28.34 38.28
N GLY A 138 -15.87 28.85 39.18
CA GLY A 138 -16.13 30.09 39.90
C GLY A 138 -17.37 30.03 40.79
N GLY A 139 -17.72 28.84 41.30
CA GLY A 139 -18.90 28.62 42.14
C GLY A 139 -20.25 28.60 41.40
N ALA A 140 -20.26 28.51 40.05
CA ALA A 140 -21.47 28.39 39.24
C ALA A 140 -21.42 27.16 38.32
N VAL A 141 -22.59 26.54 38.06
CA VAL A 141 -22.68 25.48 37.05
C VAL A 141 -22.50 26.08 35.66
N VAL A 142 -21.56 25.54 34.89
CA VAL A 142 -21.35 25.88 33.48
C VAL A 142 -21.76 24.72 32.59
N THR A 143 -22.41 25.02 31.46
CA THR A 143 -22.87 24.00 30.51
C THR A 143 -21.86 23.87 29.36
N ALA A 144 -21.78 22.70 28.72
CA ALA A 144 -20.90 22.45 27.58
C ALA A 144 -21.17 23.37 26.36
N SER A 145 -22.25 24.17 26.36
CA SER A 145 -22.51 25.17 25.32
C SER A 145 -21.76 26.49 25.53
N GLU A 146 -21.06 26.68 26.65
CA GLU A 146 -20.30 27.89 26.97
C GLU A 146 -18.76 27.67 26.93
N LEU A 147 -18.31 26.50 26.44
CA LEU A 147 -16.90 26.12 26.39
C LEU A 147 -16.34 25.87 24.97
N GLU A 148 -17.09 26.24 23.94
CA GLU A 148 -16.63 26.15 22.54
C GLU A 148 -16.54 27.56 21.93
N PRO A 149 -15.35 28.15 21.72
CA PRO A 149 -15.21 29.26 20.79
C PRO A 149 -15.32 28.68 19.38
N ALA A 150 -16.53 28.70 18.81
CA ALA A 150 -16.72 28.50 17.39
C ALA A 150 -15.94 29.59 16.63
N LEU A 151 -14.87 29.18 15.95
CA LEU A 151 -14.21 29.97 14.90
C LEU A 151 -15.22 30.20 13.76
N SER A 152 -15.90 31.33 13.79
CA SER A 152 -16.66 31.85 12.65
C SER A 152 -16.21 33.27 12.36
N ALA A 153 -15.52 33.45 11.23
CA ALA A 153 -15.13 34.75 10.70
C ALA A 153 -16.30 35.38 9.91
N ALA A 154 -16.89 36.44 10.45
CA ALA A 154 -17.45 37.59 9.73
C ALA A 154 -17.93 38.66 10.73
N SER A 155 -17.35 39.87 10.61
CA SER A 155 -17.44 41.08 11.46
C SER A 155 -18.85 41.72 11.55
N PRO A 156 -19.06 42.89 12.23
CA PRO A 156 -18.33 43.58 13.30
C PRO A 156 -19.23 43.97 14.52
N ASP A 157 -18.62 44.65 15.49
CA ASP A 157 -19.25 45.67 16.37
C ASP A 157 -19.89 45.22 17.70
N PHE A 158 -19.09 45.27 18.78
CA PHE A 158 -19.54 45.74 20.09
C PHE A 158 -18.37 46.45 20.78
N ALA A 159 -18.35 47.77 20.68
CA ALA A 159 -17.56 48.63 21.51
C ALA A 159 -18.07 48.60 22.97
N GLN A 160 -17.12 48.71 23.90
CA GLN A 160 -17.27 49.00 25.34
C GLN A 160 -17.73 47.87 26.26
N ALA A 161 -16.77 47.06 26.72
CA ALA A 161 -16.68 46.73 28.14
C ALA A 161 -15.22 46.88 28.59
N THR A 162 -15.07 47.56 29.70
CA THR A 162 -13.86 48.12 30.30
C THR A 162 -12.72 47.13 30.55
N THR A 163 -11.50 47.63 30.34
CA THR A 163 -10.21 47.02 30.68
C THR A 163 -10.18 46.42 32.09
N ALA A 164 -10.31 45.11 32.19
CA ALA A 164 -9.65 44.31 33.21
C ALA A 164 -8.47 43.62 32.53
N THR A 165 -7.26 43.95 32.94
CA THR A 165 -6.06 43.21 32.55
C THR A 165 -6.19 41.78 33.06
N ILE A 166 -6.69 40.89 32.20
CA ILE A 166 -6.54 39.45 32.37
C ILE A 166 -5.03 39.21 32.25
N ALA A 167 -4.38 38.89 33.36
CA ALA A 167 -3.02 38.36 33.34
C ALA A 167 -3.00 37.19 32.33
N PRO A 168 -1.94 37.03 31.52
CA PRO A 168 -1.89 35.92 30.57
C PRO A 168 -2.17 34.64 31.36
N VAL A 169 -3.25 33.96 31.00
CA VAL A 169 -3.51 32.59 31.43
C VAL A 169 -2.22 31.85 31.13
N GLY A 170 -1.50 31.43 32.17
CA GLY A 170 -0.30 30.63 32.02
C GLY A 170 -0.64 29.47 31.09
N THR A 171 0.28 29.14 30.19
CA THR A 171 0.22 27.92 29.38
C THR A 171 -0.34 26.81 30.24
N ALA A 172 -1.43 26.16 29.78
CA ALA A 172 -1.95 24.98 30.46
C ALA A 172 -0.77 24.06 30.79
N PRO A 173 -0.66 23.54 32.02
CA PRO A 173 0.43 22.63 32.36
C PRO A 173 0.41 21.46 31.37
N GLU A 174 1.52 21.25 30.67
CA GLU A 174 1.72 20.03 29.88
C GLU A 174 1.79 18.88 30.88
N PHE A 175 0.73 18.07 30.93
CA PHE A 175 0.65 16.91 31.80
C PHE A 175 1.27 15.72 31.07
N ASP A 176 2.60 15.68 31.07
CA ASP A 176 3.34 14.56 30.48
C ASP A 176 3.53 13.45 31.51
N GLN A 177 3.42 12.20 31.04
CA GLN A 177 3.83 11.05 31.83
C GLN A 177 5.27 10.69 31.47
N GLN A 178 6.19 10.95 32.40
CA GLN A 178 7.56 10.45 32.31
C GLN A 178 7.68 9.17 33.12
N ILE A 179 7.92 8.04 32.44
CA ILE A 179 8.26 6.78 33.09
C ILE A 179 9.78 6.70 33.15
N LEU A 180 10.36 6.83 34.35
CA LEU A 180 11.82 6.87 34.56
C LEU A 180 12.48 5.49 34.59
N ASP A 181 11.67 4.43 34.50
CA ASP A 181 12.08 3.04 34.51
C ASP A 181 11.46 2.30 33.31
N ASP A 182 11.67 0.99 33.22
CA ASP A 182 11.11 0.15 32.17
C ASP A 182 9.56 0.17 32.17
N LEU A 183 8.96 0.49 31.02
CA LEU A 183 7.53 0.30 30.80
C LEU A 183 7.30 -1.11 30.23
N ILE A 184 6.81 -2.02 31.07
CA ILE A 184 6.32 -3.33 30.64
C ILE A 184 4.79 -3.26 30.54
N VAL A 185 4.27 -3.43 29.32
CA VAL A 185 2.83 -3.60 29.09
C VAL A 185 2.57 -5.09 28.84
N ASP A 186 1.95 -5.77 29.82
CA ASP A 186 1.48 -7.15 29.65
C ASP A 186 0.09 -7.13 28.97
N GLY A 187 0.02 -7.65 27.75
CA GLY A 187 -1.16 -7.56 26.88
C GLY A 187 -0.92 -6.64 25.67
N SER A 188 -1.75 -5.60 25.52
CA SER A 188 -1.73 -4.73 24.35
C SER A 188 -1.72 -3.24 24.71
N ALA A 189 -1.03 -2.43 23.92
CA ALA A 189 -1.02 -0.97 24.01
C ALA A 189 -1.68 -0.34 22.77
N CYS A 190 -2.50 0.69 22.98
CA CYS A 190 -2.95 1.57 21.91
C CYS A 190 -2.31 2.95 22.06
N ILE A 191 -1.68 3.44 21.00
CA ILE A 191 -1.03 4.77 20.95
C ILE A 191 -1.65 5.60 19.82
N GLY A 192 -2.04 6.83 20.14
CA GLY A 192 -2.61 7.78 19.18
C GLY A 192 -4.00 8.27 19.60
N GLN A 193 -4.42 9.38 19.00
CA GLN A 193 -5.64 10.11 19.37
C GLN A 193 -6.93 9.34 19.08
N ASP A 194 -6.90 8.33 18.22
CA ASP A 194 -8.07 7.53 17.84
C ASP A 194 -8.20 6.23 18.67
N CYS A 195 -7.39 6.06 19.71
CA CYS A 195 -7.52 4.99 20.69
C CYS A 195 -8.79 5.17 21.53
N VAL A 196 -9.51 4.07 21.81
CA VAL A 196 -10.77 4.14 22.56
C VAL A 196 -10.76 3.20 23.77
N ASN A 197 -11.40 3.62 24.85
CA ASN A 197 -11.50 2.83 26.06
C ASN A 197 -12.30 1.54 25.81
N GLY A 198 -11.75 0.39 26.25
CA GLY A 198 -12.38 -0.92 26.08
C GLY A 198 -12.28 -1.51 24.66
N GLU A 199 -11.35 -1.05 23.81
CA GLU A 199 -11.19 -1.63 22.47
C GLU A 199 -10.65 -3.07 22.49
N SER A 200 -11.08 -3.88 21.52
CA SER A 200 -10.58 -5.24 21.32
C SER A 200 -9.32 -5.23 20.46
N PHE A 201 -8.24 -5.81 20.99
CA PHE A 201 -6.93 -5.84 20.33
C PHE A 201 -6.70 -7.07 19.44
N GLY A 202 -7.45 -8.15 19.64
CA GLY A 202 -7.20 -9.41 18.91
C GLY A 202 -5.78 -9.91 19.17
N PHE A 203 -4.97 -9.98 18.12
CA PHE A 203 -3.56 -10.39 18.18
C PHE A 203 -2.56 -9.22 18.16
N ASP A 204 -3.04 -7.97 18.13
CA ASP A 204 -2.17 -6.80 18.10
C ASP A 204 -1.55 -6.58 19.49
N THR A 205 -0.22 -6.67 19.60
CA THR A 205 0.50 -6.27 20.81
C THR A 205 0.59 -4.75 20.94
N ILE A 206 0.77 -4.04 19.81
CA ILE A 206 0.77 -2.57 19.75
C ILE A 206 -0.12 -2.17 18.58
N ARG A 207 -1.07 -1.27 18.84
CA ARG A 207 -1.92 -0.67 17.82
C ARG A 207 -1.69 0.85 17.81
N LEU A 208 -1.30 1.38 16.66
CA LEU A 208 -1.11 2.80 16.46
C LEU A 208 -2.31 3.35 15.68
N LYS A 209 -3.01 4.36 16.20
CA LYS A 209 -4.26 4.87 15.61
C LYS A 209 -4.29 6.40 15.57
N GLU A 210 -4.15 6.94 14.36
CA GLU A 210 -4.33 8.34 14.00
C GLU A 210 -4.36 8.47 12.47
N ASN A 211 -4.66 9.67 11.96
CA ASN A 211 -4.63 9.96 10.53
C ASN A 211 -3.22 10.09 9.94
N ASN A 212 -2.20 10.40 10.75
CA ASN A 212 -0.84 10.74 10.30
C ASN A 212 0.23 9.93 11.03
N LEU A 213 0.11 8.60 11.00
CA LEU A 213 0.95 7.68 11.77
C LEU A 213 2.43 7.77 11.42
N ARG A 214 3.26 8.17 12.40
CA ARG A 214 4.73 8.21 12.28
C ARG A 214 5.39 7.58 13.51
N ILE A 215 6.40 6.75 13.29
CA ILE A 215 7.38 6.40 14.33
C ILE A 215 8.66 7.12 13.97
N ARG A 216 9.02 8.14 14.76
CA ARG A 216 10.20 8.96 14.53
C ARG A 216 11.37 8.48 15.41
N PHE A 217 12.52 8.31 14.78
CA PHE A 217 13.81 8.05 15.41
C PHE A 217 14.61 9.34 15.35
N GLN A 218 14.55 10.12 16.42
CA GLN A 218 15.28 11.37 16.53
C GLN A 218 16.62 11.12 17.23
N ASP A 219 17.73 11.35 16.53
CA ASP A 219 19.06 11.27 17.11
C ASP A 219 19.38 12.60 17.81
N THR A 220 19.74 12.54 19.09
CA THR A 220 20.06 13.72 19.91
C THR A 220 21.55 13.90 20.15
N SER A 221 22.38 13.09 19.48
CA SER A 221 23.83 13.17 19.60
C SER A 221 24.32 14.52 19.07
N ASN A 222 25.14 15.20 19.86
CA ASN A 222 25.69 16.52 19.55
C ASN A 222 27.20 16.51 19.32
N SER A 223 27.82 15.33 19.33
CA SER A 223 29.24 15.14 19.02
C SER A 223 29.40 14.63 17.58
N ALA A 224 30.36 15.19 16.86
CA ALA A 224 30.74 14.74 15.52
C ALA A 224 31.28 13.30 15.48
N SER A 225 31.52 12.67 16.63
CA SER A 225 31.95 11.26 16.72
C SER A 225 30.81 10.25 16.56
N PHE A 226 29.55 10.69 16.64
CA PHE A 226 28.38 9.81 16.52
C PHE A 226 27.61 10.13 15.23
N PRO A 227 26.93 9.15 14.62
CA PRO A 227 25.89 9.43 13.65
C PRO A 227 24.82 10.36 14.25
N THR A 228 24.22 11.22 13.44
CA THR A 228 23.23 12.22 13.88
C THR A 228 21.98 12.22 13.00
N ARG A 229 21.70 11.11 12.30
CA ARG A 229 20.67 11.06 11.26
C ARG A 229 19.32 10.68 11.84
N ASP A 230 18.33 11.53 11.64
CA ASP A 230 16.94 11.26 11.98
C ASP A 230 16.27 10.39 10.92
N TRP A 231 15.58 9.34 11.38
CA TRP A 231 14.81 8.43 10.53
C TRP A 231 13.34 8.39 10.95
N GLN A 232 12.46 7.95 10.05
CA GLN A 232 11.05 7.77 10.36
C GLN A 232 10.48 6.56 9.62
N ILE A 233 9.63 5.80 10.31
CA ILE A 233 8.69 4.88 9.67
C ILE A 233 7.39 5.64 9.42
N THR A 234 6.94 5.63 8.17
CA THR A 234 5.73 6.35 7.72
C THR A 234 4.70 5.37 7.18
N ALA A 235 3.50 5.41 7.75
CA ALA A 235 2.32 4.76 7.18
C ALA A 235 1.39 5.82 6.57
N ASN A 236 1.18 5.72 5.26
CA ASN A 236 0.38 6.61 4.41
C ASN A 236 0.87 8.07 4.37
N ASP A 237 0.57 8.74 3.26
CA ASP A 237 0.75 10.19 3.16
C ASP A 237 -0.29 10.96 4.00
N SER A 238 0.09 12.14 4.47
CA SER A 238 -0.76 13.02 5.29
C SER A 238 -1.67 13.93 4.47
N SER A 239 -1.41 14.07 3.16
CA SER A 239 -2.21 14.88 2.26
C SER A 239 -3.50 14.17 1.87
N ASN A 240 -4.58 14.93 1.71
CA ASN A 240 -5.83 14.38 1.16
C ASN A 240 -5.59 13.88 -0.27
N GLY A 241 -5.90 12.60 -0.52
CA GLY A 241 -5.59 11.92 -1.79
C GLY A 241 -4.12 11.49 -1.95
N GLY A 242 -3.33 11.54 -0.87
CA GLY A 242 -1.96 11.03 -0.85
C GLY A 242 -1.86 9.51 -1.02
N ALA A 243 -0.63 9.01 -1.16
CA ALA A 243 -0.39 7.59 -1.39
C ALA A 243 -0.68 6.73 -0.15
N ASN A 244 -1.31 5.57 -0.37
CA ASN A 244 -1.40 4.51 0.63
C ASN A 244 -0.11 3.69 0.58
N LYS A 245 0.72 3.74 1.63
CA LYS A 245 2.07 3.18 1.59
C LYS A 245 2.66 2.89 2.97
N PHE A 246 3.74 2.13 2.98
CA PHE A 246 4.66 1.96 4.09
C PHE A 246 6.07 2.38 3.64
N SER A 247 6.71 3.32 4.34
CA SER A 247 7.98 3.93 3.94
C SER A 247 8.99 4.03 5.08
N ILE A 248 10.27 4.04 4.72
CA ILE A 248 11.39 4.41 5.58
C ILE A 248 11.96 5.72 5.04
N ASP A 249 11.94 6.77 5.87
CA ASP A 249 12.33 8.12 5.49
C ASP A 249 13.60 8.57 6.23
N ASP A 250 14.57 9.12 5.48
CA ASP A 250 15.70 9.91 5.98
C ASP A 250 15.22 11.36 6.11
N ILE A 251 14.89 11.77 7.33
CA ILE A 251 14.25 13.05 7.62
C ILE A 251 15.22 14.20 7.37
N ASP A 252 16.45 14.08 7.84
CA ASP A 252 17.48 15.12 7.63
C ASP A 252 17.88 15.25 6.16
N GLY A 253 17.92 14.12 5.46
CA GLY A 253 18.26 14.07 4.05
C GLY A 253 17.11 14.45 3.12
N GLY A 254 15.88 14.52 3.63
CA GLY A 254 14.67 14.75 2.84
C GLY A 254 14.46 13.68 1.78
N ARG A 255 14.74 12.41 2.11
CA ARG A 255 14.68 11.28 1.17
C ARG A 255 13.85 10.14 1.73
N THR A 256 13.29 9.34 0.83
CA THR A 256 12.59 8.10 1.17
C THR A 256 13.27 6.92 0.47
N PRO A 257 14.28 6.27 1.11
CA PRO A 257 15.02 5.20 0.47
C PRO A 257 14.20 3.94 0.17
N PHE A 258 13.12 3.69 0.92
CA PHE A 258 12.29 2.50 0.76
C PHE A 258 10.80 2.83 0.87
N THR A 259 9.99 2.26 -0.01
CA THR A 259 8.53 2.38 0.00
C THR A 259 7.88 1.12 -0.57
N VAL A 260 6.83 0.65 0.10
CA VAL A 260 5.89 -0.36 -0.40
C VAL A 260 4.51 0.28 -0.46
N GLU A 261 3.95 0.38 -1.66
CA GLU A 261 2.58 0.90 -1.85
C GLU A 261 1.53 -0.16 -1.52
N ALA A 262 0.35 0.29 -1.09
CA ALA A 262 -0.79 -0.57 -0.87
C ALA A 262 -1.18 -1.27 -2.18
N GLY A 263 -1.41 -2.58 -2.11
CA GLY A 263 -1.71 -3.40 -3.29
C GLY A 263 -0.49 -4.00 -3.98
N ALA A 264 0.74 -3.74 -3.51
CA ALA A 264 1.90 -4.53 -3.89
C ALA A 264 1.62 -6.04 -3.70
N ARG A 265 1.90 -6.84 -4.73
CA ARG A 265 1.59 -8.29 -4.72
C ARG A 265 2.39 -9.04 -3.64
N THR A 266 1.87 -10.18 -3.20
CA THR A 266 2.63 -11.13 -2.37
C THR A 266 3.96 -11.49 -3.06
N ASN A 267 5.05 -11.48 -2.29
CA ASN A 267 6.41 -11.71 -2.77
C ASN A 267 6.84 -10.73 -3.87
N ALA A 268 6.34 -9.48 -3.87
CA ALA A 268 6.81 -8.44 -4.80
C ALA A 268 8.34 -8.28 -4.73
N LEU A 269 8.87 -8.24 -3.51
CA LEU A 269 10.28 -8.42 -3.17
C LEU A 269 10.35 -9.48 -2.07
N TYR A 270 11.14 -10.53 -2.28
CA TYR A 270 11.37 -11.59 -1.32
C TYR A 270 12.86 -11.80 -1.16
N VAL A 271 13.32 -11.92 0.09
CA VAL A 271 14.72 -12.22 0.40
C VAL A 271 14.73 -13.58 1.09
N GLU A 272 15.29 -14.58 0.42
CA GLU A 272 15.42 -15.93 0.96
C GLU A 272 16.54 -16.01 2.01
N ALA A 273 16.46 -17.02 2.89
CA ALA A 273 17.37 -17.17 4.04
C ALA A 273 18.84 -17.40 3.65
N ASP A 274 19.10 -17.90 2.44
CA ASP A 274 20.44 -18.06 1.86
C ASP A 274 20.96 -16.78 1.16
N GLY A 275 20.12 -15.75 1.04
CA GLY A 275 20.46 -14.44 0.49
C GLY A 275 19.90 -14.18 -0.91
N ASP A 276 19.22 -15.14 -1.53
CA ASP A 276 18.66 -14.98 -2.87
C ASP A 276 17.48 -13.98 -2.88
N ILE A 277 17.37 -13.19 -3.95
CA ILE A 277 16.31 -12.18 -4.10
C ILE A 277 15.31 -12.60 -5.17
N GLY A 278 14.06 -12.78 -4.74
CA GLY A 278 12.91 -13.06 -5.59
C GLY A 278 12.11 -11.81 -5.92
N PHE A 279 11.79 -11.62 -7.20
CA PHE A 279 10.79 -10.65 -7.66
C PHE A 279 9.56 -11.41 -8.18
N GLY A 280 8.48 -11.42 -7.39
CA GLY A 280 7.26 -12.16 -7.70
C GLY A 280 7.29 -13.65 -7.36
N THR A 281 8.28 -14.11 -6.61
CA THR A 281 8.43 -15.51 -6.17
C THR A 281 8.97 -15.56 -4.75
N ALA A 282 8.49 -16.52 -3.95
CA ALA A 282 9.05 -16.84 -2.63
C ALA A 282 10.11 -17.95 -2.68
N ASN A 283 10.33 -18.54 -3.86
CA ASN A 283 11.33 -19.59 -4.08
C ASN A 283 12.24 -19.13 -5.22
N PRO A 284 13.14 -18.16 -5.00
CA PRO A 284 14.23 -17.95 -5.93
C PRO A 284 15.07 -19.25 -6.07
N VAL A 285 15.76 -19.40 -7.20
CA VAL A 285 16.57 -20.62 -7.49
C VAL A 285 18.01 -20.23 -7.84
N VAL A 286 18.26 -18.93 -7.88
CA VAL A 286 19.49 -18.24 -8.21
C VAL A 286 19.43 -16.88 -7.50
N ASP A 287 20.60 -16.28 -7.27
CA ASP A 287 20.79 -15.02 -6.53
C ASP A 287 19.77 -13.92 -6.88
N LEU A 288 19.34 -13.85 -8.15
CA LEU A 288 18.30 -12.95 -8.63
C LEU A 288 17.28 -13.67 -9.51
N HIS A 289 16.06 -13.87 -9.01
CA HIS A 289 15.01 -14.59 -9.75
C HIS A 289 13.76 -13.73 -9.94
N VAL A 290 13.46 -13.40 -11.20
CA VAL A 290 12.24 -12.64 -11.58
C VAL A 290 11.19 -13.58 -12.18
N VAL A 291 9.99 -13.58 -11.60
CA VAL A 291 8.82 -14.32 -12.11
C VAL A 291 7.71 -13.37 -12.53
N GLN A 292 7.37 -13.42 -13.82
CA GLN A 292 6.32 -12.63 -14.45
C GLN A 292 5.63 -13.46 -15.54
N GLY A 293 4.33 -13.23 -15.74
CA GLY A 293 3.53 -14.01 -16.68
C GLY A 293 3.87 -13.81 -18.16
N ASN A 294 4.57 -12.73 -18.50
CA ASN A 294 5.07 -12.46 -19.84
C ASN A 294 6.30 -11.56 -19.78
N THR A 295 7.38 -11.97 -20.46
CA THR A 295 8.60 -11.18 -20.68
C THR A 295 9.21 -10.57 -19.40
N PRO A 296 9.65 -11.39 -18.42
CA PRO A 296 10.50 -10.89 -17.33
C PRO A 296 11.70 -10.11 -17.89
N THR A 297 11.96 -8.94 -17.31
CA THR A 297 12.87 -7.94 -17.86
C THR A 297 13.68 -7.28 -16.75
N LEU A 298 14.97 -7.07 -17.01
CA LEU A 298 15.82 -6.13 -16.27
C LEU A 298 15.99 -4.87 -17.12
N ARG A 299 15.72 -3.70 -16.52
CA ARG A 299 15.93 -2.39 -17.16
C ARG A 299 17.18 -1.71 -16.59
N LEU A 300 18.00 -1.20 -17.50
CA LEU A 300 19.13 -0.31 -17.21
C LEU A 300 18.79 1.07 -17.79
N GLU A 301 18.54 2.04 -16.93
CA GLU A 301 18.11 3.39 -17.32
C GLU A 301 19.12 4.43 -16.84
N GLN A 302 19.69 5.15 -17.81
CA GLN A 302 20.39 6.40 -17.59
C GLN A 302 19.39 7.53 -17.84
N ASP A 303 18.99 8.23 -16.78
CA ASP A 303 17.93 9.24 -16.80
C ASP A 303 18.42 10.67 -17.12
N GLY A 304 19.74 10.84 -17.28
CA GLY A 304 20.39 12.12 -17.56
C GLY A 304 20.58 13.03 -16.35
N SER A 305 20.21 12.59 -15.14
CA SER A 305 20.42 13.34 -13.88
C SER A 305 21.89 13.69 -13.63
N SER A 306 22.81 12.91 -14.20
CA SER A 306 24.26 13.11 -14.12
C SER A 306 24.87 13.83 -15.36
N GLY A 307 24.05 14.46 -16.21
CA GLY A 307 24.52 15.29 -17.33
C GLY A 307 24.90 14.54 -18.62
N PHE A 308 24.67 13.23 -18.67
CA PHE A 308 24.84 12.42 -19.88
C PHE A 308 23.51 12.28 -20.63
N THR A 309 23.55 12.10 -21.96
CA THR A 309 22.33 11.88 -22.75
C THR A 309 21.56 10.68 -22.22
N PRO A 310 20.25 10.79 -21.95
CA PRO A 310 19.46 9.66 -21.47
C PRO A 310 19.51 8.45 -22.40
N GLN A 311 19.55 7.25 -21.83
CA GLN A 311 19.57 6.00 -22.58
C GLN A 311 19.00 4.87 -21.74
N THR A 312 18.18 4.01 -22.34
CA THR A 312 17.49 2.92 -21.67
C THR A 312 17.69 1.61 -22.43
N TRP A 313 18.17 0.59 -21.73
CA TRP A 313 18.38 -0.75 -22.24
C TRP A 313 17.57 -1.76 -21.44
N ASP A 314 16.92 -2.70 -22.13
CA ASP A 314 16.24 -3.82 -21.51
C ASP A 314 16.96 -5.13 -21.86
N VAL A 315 17.15 -5.99 -20.85
CA VAL A 315 17.56 -7.39 -21.02
C VAL A 315 16.39 -8.27 -20.61
N ALA A 316 15.86 -9.08 -21.52
CA ALA A 316 14.62 -9.80 -21.30
C ALA A 316 14.57 -11.15 -22.02
N GLY A 317 13.65 -11.99 -21.58
CA GLY A 317 13.40 -13.30 -22.19
C GLY A 317 11.93 -13.72 -22.12
N ASN A 318 11.45 -14.38 -23.16
CA ASN A 318 10.11 -14.96 -23.24
C ASN A 318 10.09 -16.18 -24.19
N GLU A 319 8.90 -16.72 -24.46
CA GLU A 319 8.68 -17.89 -25.32
C GLU A 319 9.08 -17.67 -26.79
N ALA A 320 9.32 -16.42 -27.21
CA ALA A 320 9.73 -16.09 -28.56
C ALA A 320 11.24 -15.81 -28.67
N ASN A 321 11.88 -15.27 -27.63
CA ASN A 321 13.31 -14.89 -27.65
C ASN A 321 13.86 -14.48 -26.28
N PHE A 322 15.18 -14.67 -26.12
CA PHE A 322 16.04 -13.86 -25.25
C PHE A 322 16.61 -12.69 -26.06
N PHE A 323 16.64 -11.48 -25.52
CA PHE A 323 17.07 -10.31 -26.26
C PHE A 323 17.64 -9.18 -25.40
N VAL A 324 18.44 -8.33 -26.07
CA VAL A 324 18.81 -7.00 -25.59
C VAL A 324 18.13 -5.98 -26.50
N ARG A 325 17.43 -5.02 -25.90
CA ARG A 325 16.65 -4.01 -26.61
C ARG A 325 17.08 -2.60 -26.26
N ASP A 326 17.25 -1.77 -27.28
CA ASP A 326 17.38 -0.32 -27.13
C ASP A 326 15.99 0.29 -26.95
N ALA A 327 15.57 0.50 -25.70
CA ALA A 327 14.25 1.02 -25.40
C ALA A 327 14.10 2.50 -25.78
N THR A 328 15.20 3.24 -25.85
CA THR A 328 15.23 4.66 -26.25
C THR A 328 15.02 4.82 -27.75
N ASN A 329 15.72 4.03 -28.56
CA ASN A 329 15.73 4.16 -30.02
C ASN A 329 14.74 3.20 -30.67
N GLY A 330 13.45 3.36 -30.35
CA GLY A 330 12.38 2.64 -31.04
C GLY A 330 12.17 1.20 -30.60
N SER A 331 12.71 0.79 -29.45
CA SER A 331 12.56 -0.58 -28.93
C SER A 331 13.17 -1.64 -29.87
N GLU A 332 14.26 -1.29 -30.56
CA GLU A 332 14.96 -2.20 -31.47
C GLU A 332 15.66 -3.33 -30.73
N LEU A 333 15.47 -4.56 -31.21
CA LEU A 333 16.12 -5.76 -30.69
C LEU A 333 17.51 -5.91 -31.33
N VAL A 334 18.52 -5.27 -30.74
CA VAL A 334 19.90 -5.26 -31.26
C VAL A 334 20.63 -6.59 -31.05
N PHE A 335 20.15 -7.42 -30.12
CA PHE A 335 20.62 -8.78 -29.92
C PHE A 335 19.43 -9.69 -29.64
N ARG A 336 19.41 -10.87 -30.28
CA ARG A 336 18.30 -11.81 -30.16
C ARG A 336 18.79 -13.26 -30.31
N ILE A 337 18.37 -14.10 -29.38
CA ILE A 337 18.48 -15.56 -29.46
C ILE A 337 17.06 -16.13 -29.37
N GLN A 338 16.67 -16.94 -30.36
CA GLN A 338 15.39 -17.64 -30.32
C GLN A 338 15.50 -18.94 -29.51
N PRO A 339 14.41 -19.39 -28.85
CA PRO A 339 14.40 -20.68 -28.17
C PRO A 339 14.77 -21.82 -29.12
N GLY A 340 15.58 -22.76 -28.63
CA GLY A 340 16.08 -23.89 -29.41
C GLY A 340 17.30 -23.59 -30.30
N ALA A 341 17.89 -22.39 -30.23
CA ALA A 341 19.17 -22.11 -30.86
C ALA A 341 20.23 -23.15 -30.41
N PRO A 342 20.95 -23.81 -31.34
CA PRO A 342 21.95 -24.82 -30.97
C PRO A 342 23.09 -24.25 -30.12
N GLN A 343 23.75 -25.14 -29.37
CA GLN A 343 25.00 -24.81 -28.68
C GLN A 343 26.02 -24.21 -29.65
N ASP A 344 26.81 -23.25 -29.17
CA ASP A 344 27.87 -22.57 -29.92
C ASP A 344 27.38 -21.83 -31.19
N SER A 345 26.09 -21.48 -31.27
CA SER A 345 25.54 -20.65 -32.37
C SER A 345 26.32 -19.33 -32.53
N LEU A 346 26.68 -18.72 -31.40
CA LEU A 346 27.68 -17.65 -31.30
C LEU A 346 28.56 -17.96 -30.09
N HIS A 347 29.85 -18.14 -30.30
CA HIS A 347 30.82 -18.41 -29.24
C HIS A 347 31.99 -17.44 -29.35
N ILE A 348 32.37 -16.80 -28.24
CA ILE A 348 33.57 -15.97 -28.15
C ILE A 348 34.55 -16.73 -27.26
N ALA A 349 35.60 -17.29 -27.87
CA ALA A 349 36.61 -18.05 -27.14
C ALA A 349 37.46 -17.12 -26.26
N SER A 350 38.10 -17.67 -25.22
CA SER A 350 39.02 -16.94 -24.34
C SER A 350 40.21 -16.32 -25.08
N THR A 351 40.51 -16.79 -26.29
CA THR A 351 41.51 -16.20 -27.19
C THR A 351 40.99 -14.99 -27.98
N GLY A 352 39.76 -14.52 -27.74
CA GLY A 352 39.12 -13.42 -28.46
C GLY A 352 38.60 -13.77 -29.86
N LYS A 353 38.58 -15.06 -30.22
CA LYS A 353 38.13 -15.55 -31.54
C LYS A 353 36.64 -15.85 -31.52
N VAL A 354 35.93 -15.54 -32.61
CA VAL A 354 34.49 -15.78 -32.75
C VAL A 354 34.24 -17.06 -33.54
N GLY A 355 33.50 -17.99 -32.95
CA GLY A 355 32.97 -19.19 -33.58
C GLY A 355 31.48 -19.08 -33.86
N LEU A 356 31.05 -19.48 -35.05
CA LEU A 356 29.65 -19.73 -35.39
C LEU A 356 29.51 -21.24 -35.65
N GLY A 357 28.81 -21.94 -34.75
CA GLY A 357 28.68 -23.41 -34.75
C GLY A 357 29.89 -24.17 -34.19
N THR A 358 30.76 -23.51 -33.44
CA THR A 358 31.95 -24.14 -32.83
C THR A 358 32.45 -23.39 -31.60
N SER A 359 32.71 -24.11 -30.50
CA SER A 359 33.39 -23.62 -29.29
C SER A 359 34.92 -23.61 -29.39
N SER A 360 35.49 -24.12 -30.49
CA SER A 360 36.93 -24.15 -30.72
C SER A 360 37.30 -23.46 -32.05
N PRO A 361 37.15 -22.13 -32.14
CA PRO A 361 37.53 -21.38 -33.32
C PRO A 361 39.05 -21.39 -33.55
N SER A 362 39.50 -21.83 -34.74
CA SER A 362 40.92 -21.84 -35.12
C SER A 362 41.39 -20.50 -35.70
N THR A 363 40.47 -19.73 -36.28
CA THR A 363 40.67 -18.41 -36.90
C THR A 363 39.88 -17.33 -36.16
N SER A 364 40.16 -16.03 -36.43
CA SER A 364 39.48 -14.91 -35.75
C SER A 364 37.95 -14.95 -35.92
N LEU A 365 37.47 -15.37 -37.08
CA LEU A 365 36.09 -15.78 -37.33
C LEU A 365 36.11 -17.20 -37.92
N HIS A 366 35.46 -18.16 -37.26
CA HIS A 366 35.35 -19.54 -37.71
C HIS A 366 33.88 -19.94 -37.85
N ILE A 367 33.42 -20.12 -39.08
CA ILE A 367 32.08 -20.61 -39.39
C ILE A 367 32.16 -22.12 -39.64
N LYS A 368 31.51 -22.92 -38.78
CA LYS A 368 31.49 -24.38 -38.88
C LYS A 368 30.05 -24.87 -39.10
N GLY A 369 29.87 -25.73 -40.09
CA GLY A 369 28.60 -26.37 -40.38
C GLY A 369 28.73 -27.37 -41.53
N SER A 370 27.66 -28.09 -41.85
CA SER A 370 27.64 -29.03 -43.00
C SER A 370 27.76 -28.32 -44.35
N ASN A 371 27.30 -27.06 -44.43
CA ASN A 371 27.51 -26.16 -45.54
C ASN A 371 27.79 -24.77 -44.96
N PRO A 372 29.04 -24.44 -44.60
CA PRO A 372 29.37 -23.13 -44.06
C PRO A 372 29.17 -22.07 -45.14
N VAL A 373 28.35 -21.07 -44.83
CA VAL A 373 27.96 -20.01 -45.74
C VAL A 373 28.04 -18.68 -45.02
N PHE A 374 28.59 -17.67 -45.71
CA PHE A 374 28.45 -16.27 -45.35
C PHE A 374 27.81 -15.53 -46.53
N SER A 375 26.89 -14.61 -46.27
CA SER A 375 26.20 -13.87 -47.31
C SER A 375 26.19 -12.37 -47.06
N LEU A 376 26.31 -11.61 -48.14
CA LEU A 376 26.11 -10.17 -48.19
C LEU A 376 24.83 -9.89 -48.95
N GLU A 377 23.94 -9.11 -48.36
CA GLU A 377 22.62 -8.80 -48.91
C GLU A 377 22.39 -7.29 -48.85
N GLU A 378 21.82 -6.73 -49.92
CA GLU A 378 21.42 -5.33 -49.97
C GLU A 378 19.88 -5.24 -49.91
N ASN A 379 19.34 -4.68 -48.82
CA ASN A 379 17.92 -4.31 -48.66
C ASN A 379 16.89 -5.41 -48.99
N GLY A 380 17.11 -6.67 -48.61
CA GLY A 380 16.17 -7.75 -48.93
C GLY A 380 16.29 -8.32 -50.35
N GLN A 381 17.28 -7.85 -51.12
CA GLN A 381 17.44 -8.14 -52.54
C GLN A 381 18.68 -9.03 -52.79
N ASP A 382 19.44 -8.66 -53.82
CA ASP A 382 20.64 -9.32 -54.31
C ASP A 382 21.53 -9.82 -53.17
N ARG A 383 21.58 -11.14 -53.04
CA ARG A 383 22.41 -11.81 -52.03
C ARG A 383 23.59 -12.48 -52.67
N TRP A 384 24.79 -11.97 -52.41
CA TRP A 384 26.06 -12.63 -52.71
C TRP A 384 26.38 -13.63 -51.62
N VAL A 385 26.75 -14.84 -52.03
CA VAL A 385 26.98 -15.97 -51.13
C VAL A 385 28.40 -16.47 -51.31
N PHE A 386 29.14 -16.51 -50.21
CA PHE A 386 30.47 -17.11 -50.08
C PHE A 386 30.32 -18.42 -49.34
N ARG A 387 30.78 -19.51 -49.94
CA ARG A 387 30.59 -20.84 -49.35
C ARG A 387 31.76 -21.75 -49.61
N THR A 388 31.95 -22.70 -48.71
CA THR A 388 32.71 -23.92 -48.98
C THR A 388 31.75 -25.09 -49.07
N LYS A 389 31.86 -25.89 -50.12
CA LYS A 389 31.09 -27.13 -50.29
C LYS A 389 31.91 -28.13 -51.07
N TYR A 390 31.98 -29.37 -50.61
CA TYR A 390 32.76 -30.44 -51.26
C TYR A 390 34.21 -30.04 -51.57
N ASN A 391 34.86 -29.32 -50.65
CA ASN A 391 36.23 -28.78 -50.82
C ASN A 391 36.40 -27.75 -51.95
N GLN A 392 35.32 -27.12 -52.39
CA GLN A 392 35.34 -26.05 -53.38
C GLN A 392 35.00 -24.73 -52.71
N PHE A 393 35.72 -23.67 -53.09
CA PHE A 393 35.34 -22.29 -52.76
C PHE A 393 34.43 -21.75 -53.86
N ARG A 394 33.28 -21.19 -53.49
CA ARG A 394 32.32 -20.64 -54.46
C ARG A 394 31.82 -19.26 -54.03
N ILE A 395 31.68 -18.38 -55.01
CA ILE A 395 31.00 -17.09 -54.91
C ILE A 395 29.87 -17.09 -55.95
N SER A 396 28.64 -16.86 -55.50
CA SER A 396 27.48 -16.85 -56.39
C SER A 396 26.44 -15.84 -55.94
N LYS A 397 25.68 -15.29 -56.89
CA LYS A 397 24.51 -14.45 -56.60
C LYS A 397 23.26 -15.33 -56.52
N THR A 398 22.51 -15.21 -55.43
CA THR A 398 21.25 -15.94 -55.22
C THR A 398 20.26 -15.63 -56.35
N GLY A 399 19.49 -16.63 -56.79
CA GLY A 399 18.54 -16.49 -57.91
C GLY A 399 19.19 -16.48 -59.30
N THR A 400 20.52 -16.59 -59.39
CA THR A 400 21.24 -16.78 -60.64
C THR A 400 21.98 -18.12 -60.62
N SER A 401 22.31 -18.63 -61.80
CA SER A 401 23.19 -19.78 -61.93
C SER A 401 24.66 -19.39 -62.12
N ARG A 402 24.97 -18.08 -62.05
CA ARG A 402 26.32 -17.56 -62.26
C ARG A 402 27.17 -17.75 -61.01
N GLU A 403 28.35 -18.35 -61.18
CA GLU A 403 29.29 -18.55 -60.09
C GLU A 403 30.74 -18.30 -60.52
N PHE A 404 31.54 -17.85 -59.57
CA PHE A 404 32.99 -18.01 -59.55
C PHE A 404 33.31 -19.18 -58.62
N GLN A 405 34.18 -20.08 -59.05
CA GLN A 405 34.51 -21.28 -58.31
C GLN A 405 36.00 -21.59 -58.39
N ILE A 406 36.54 -22.05 -57.27
CA ILE A 406 37.84 -22.72 -57.18
C ILE A 406 37.57 -24.15 -56.73
N ASP A 407 37.91 -25.10 -57.59
CA ASP A 407 37.79 -26.52 -57.33
C ASP A 407 38.89 -27.05 -56.41
N ALA A 408 38.64 -28.22 -55.82
CA ALA A 408 39.60 -28.88 -54.94
C ALA A 408 40.92 -29.23 -55.64
N ASP A 409 40.89 -29.39 -56.97
CA ASP A 409 42.08 -29.63 -57.79
C ASP A 409 42.85 -28.33 -58.12
N GLY A 410 42.31 -27.16 -57.77
CA GLY A 410 42.88 -25.85 -58.09
C GLY A 410 42.34 -25.22 -59.39
N THR A 411 41.42 -25.88 -60.10
CA THR A 411 40.76 -25.29 -61.26
C THR A 411 39.99 -24.04 -60.85
N VAL A 412 40.28 -22.91 -61.50
CA VAL A 412 39.53 -21.67 -61.31
C VAL A 412 38.60 -21.48 -62.50
N TRP A 413 37.31 -21.30 -62.26
CA TRP A 413 36.38 -21.05 -63.34
C TRP A 413 35.24 -20.09 -62.97
N MET A 414 34.71 -19.45 -64.00
CA MET A 414 33.53 -18.61 -63.94
C MET A 414 32.54 -19.13 -64.97
N GLY A 415 31.26 -19.19 -64.66
CA GLY A 415 30.29 -19.75 -65.59
C GLY A 415 28.86 -19.69 -65.10
N ALA A 416 27.97 -20.38 -65.80
CA ALA A 416 26.59 -20.54 -65.37
C ALA A 416 26.00 -21.90 -65.74
N ASN A 417 25.09 -22.41 -64.91
CA ASN A 417 24.44 -23.73 -65.08
C ASN A 417 25.46 -24.89 -65.25
N GLY A 418 26.60 -24.81 -64.56
CA GLY A 418 27.68 -25.80 -64.68
C GLY A 418 28.53 -25.69 -65.94
N ASN A 419 28.22 -24.74 -66.85
CA ASN A 419 29.05 -24.45 -68.01
C ASN A 419 30.06 -23.37 -67.65
N ALA A 420 31.36 -23.67 -67.80
CA ALA A 420 32.39 -22.65 -67.69
C ALA A 420 32.30 -21.69 -68.88
N TYR A 421 32.40 -20.39 -68.61
CA TYR A 421 32.67 -19.35 -69.60
C TYR A 421 34.14 -18.97 -69.64
N PHE A 422 34.80 -19.10 -68.50
CA PHE A 422 36.22 -18.97 -68.30
C PHE A 422 36.64 -20.12 -67.39
N LYS A 423 37.69 -20.87 -67.74
CA LYS A 423 38.26 -21.92 -66.89
C LYS A 423 39.77 -21.97 -67.09
N LEU A 424 40.52 -21.95 -66.00
CA LEU A 424 41.96 -22.17 -65.96
C LEU A 424 42.21 -23.45 -65.16
N THR A 425 42.78 -24.47 -65.81
CA THR A 425 43.15 -25.70 -65.12
C THR A 425 44.50 -25.55 -64.40
N PRO A 426 44.80 -26.44 -63.42
CA PRO A 426 46.11 -26.47 -62.76
C PRO A 426 47.28 -26.75 -63.72
N THR A 427 47.00 -27.38 -64.86
CA THR A 427 47.99 -27.65 -65.94
C THR A 427 48.28 -26.42 -66.80
N GLY A 428 47.54 -25.32 -66.61
CA GLY A 428 47.70 -24.07 -67.35
C GLY A 428 46.81 -23.96 -68.59
N ASP A 429 45.87 -24.89 -68.81
CA ASP A 429 44.96 -24.83 -69.94
C ASP A 429 43.90 -23.76 -69.68
N LEU A 430 43.81 -22.80 -70.61
CA LEU A 430 42.83 -21.73 -70.59
C LEU A 430 41.69 -22.04 -71.55
N TYR A 431 40.49 -22.17 -71.00
CA TYR A 431 39.23 -22.25 -71.73
C TYR A 431 38.47 -20.94 -71.60
N ILE A 432 38.12 -20.33 -72.73
CA ILE A 432 37.27 -19.14 -72.81
C ILE A 432 36.17 -19.43 -73.83
N SER A 433 34.92 -19.23 -73.44
CA SER A 433 33.81 -19.20 -74.39
C SER A 433 33.58 -17.75 -74.83
N GLY A 434 33.63 -17.47 -76.13
CA GLY A 434 33.34 -16.16 -76.69
C GLY A 434 34.58 -15.42 -77.23
N LYS A 435 34.60 -14.10 -77.04
CA LYS A 435 35.53 -13.21 -77.76
C LYS A 435 36.52 -12.54 -76.83
N ILE A 436 37.76 -12.39 -77.28
CA ILE A 436 38.81 -11.62 -76.62
C ILE A 436 38.95 -10.26 -77.33
N TYR A 437 38.92 -9.18 -76.54
CA TYR A 437 39.09 -7.82 -77.04
C TYR A 437 40.36 -7.18 -76.47
N SER A 438 41.06 -6.38 -77.27
CA SER A 438 42.14 -5.50 -76.87
C SER A 438 41.88 -4.10 -77.42
N ASN A 439 41.92 -3.07 -76.57
CA ASN A 439 41.57 -1.69 -76.93
C ASN A 439 40.22 -1.59 -77.68
N ASN A 440 39.20 -2.30 -77.18
CA ASN A 440 37.86 -2.43 -77.79
C ASN A 440 37.83 -3.03 -79.20
N LYS A 441 38.91 -3.65 -79.67
CA LYS A 441 38.95 -4.41 -80.94
C LYS A 441 39.01 -5.89 -80.65
N GLU A 442 38.20 -6.68 -81.34
CA GLU A 442 38.24 -8.14 -81.27
C GLU A 442 39.61 -8.61 -81.78
N VAL A 443 40.30 -9.42 -80.98
CA VAL A 443 41.61 -10.00 -81.31
C VAL A 443 41.51 -11.50 -81.52
N MET A 444 40.52 -12.16 -80.89
CA MET A 444 40.27 -13.59 -81.09
C MET A 444 38.81 -13.95 -80.76
N THR A 445 38.29 -14.99 -81.41
CA THR A 445 36.98 -15.61 -81.11
C THR A 445 37.19 -17.11 -80.96
N TYR A 446 36.56 -17.72 -79.94
CA TYR A 446 36.63 -19.13 -79.59
C TYR A 446 35.26 -19.80 -79.46
#